data_AF-A0A5C4ML42-F1
#
_entry.id   AF-A0A5C4ML42-F1
#
_cell.length_a   1.000
_cell.length_b   1.000
_cell.length_c   1.000
_cell.angle_alpha   90.00
_cell.angle_beta   90.00
_cell.angle_gamma   90.00
#
_symmetry.space_group_name_H-M   'P 1'
#
loop_
_entity.id
_entity.type
_entity.pdbx_description
1 polymer ?
#
loop_
_entity_poly.entity_id
_entity_poly.type
_entity_poly.pdbx_seq_one_letter_code
_entity_poly.pdbx_strand_id
1 'polypeptide(L)'
;MMREIGAVLDGGPGGHAGAGRGGRARHPVRRGSRLVGTCEGAWWRRTDRAEVRRVLLAARRYDLAGRRPGRRNGPLGHVALEVLDLLANLVDRRTGRLDPSLAWLMGRLKRSKDAVVRALANLRTAGFLDWLRRYEPTGCEGRGPQVRQTSSAYRLSMPPRAARLLIGEPPLPDDVAQDLEDRRQDLAAVKAGLGLDELAVVEVDDGPLGRALASLGRHVQERESASRSEYKSTIYK
;
A
#
# COMPACT_ATOMS: atom_id res chain seq x y z
N MET A 1 -7.56 5.91 -73.93
CA MET A 1 -8.25 5.18 -75.01
C MET A 1 -7.23 4.19 -75.59
N MET A 2 -7.28 2.92 -75.21
CA MET A 2 -6.73 1.79 -75.98
C MET A 2 -7.20 0.48 -75.34
N ARG A 3 -7.96 -0.27 -76.14
CA ARG A 3 -8.60 -1.55 -75.85
C ARG A 3 -7.64 -2.69 -76.13
N GLU A 4 -7.79 -3.77 -75.33
CA GLU A 4 -7.78 -5.20 -75.69
C GLU A 4 -6.50 -5.74 -76.37
N ILE A 5 -6.12 -7.01 -76.36
CA ILE A 5 -6.83 -8.27 -76.63
C ILE A 5 -5.84 -9.39 -76.19
N GLY A 6 -6.31 -10.56 -75.73
CA GLY A 6 -5.50 -11.78 -75.86
C GLY A 6 -5.74 -12.83 -74.80
N ALA A 7 -6.71 -13.71 -75.05
CA ALA A 7 -7.04 -14.88 -74.25
C ALA A 7 -6.20 -16.11 -74.63
N VAL A 8 -5.86 -16.91 -73.61
CA VAL A 8 -5.83 -18.40 -73.54
C VAL A 8 -4.89 -19.19 -74.47
N LEU A 9 -3.95 -19.94 -73.84
CA LEU A 9 -3.65 -21.39 -74.01
C LEU A 9 -2.84 -21.82 -72.76
N ASP A 10 -3.42 -22.55 -71.79
CA ASP A 10 -3.53 -24.01 -71.65
C ASP A 10 -2.22 -24.74 -71.21
N GLY A 11 -2.33 -25.62 -70.21
CA GLY A 11 -1.34 -26.67 -69.91
C GLY A 11 -0.55 -26.62 -68.60
N GLY A 12 -1.06 -27.33 -67.56
CA GLY A 12 -0.22 -28.24 -66.76
C GLY A 12 0.00 -27.93 -65.26
N PRO A 13 -0.25 -28.90 -64.35
CA PRO A 13 -0.28 -28.69 -62.90
C PRO A 13 1.07 -29.01 -62.24
N GLY A 14 1.45 -28.28 -61.19
CA GLY A 14 2.57 -28.69 -60.34
C GLY A 14 3.29 -27.54 -59.67
N GLY A 15 2.78 -27.11 -58.52
CA GLY A 15 3.46 -26.14 -57.68
C GLY A 15 2.89 -26.22 -56.27
N HIS A 16 3.57 -26.99 -55.42
CA HIS A 16 3.18 -27.32 -54.07
C HIS A 16 2.76 -26.08 -53.26
N ALA A 17 1.44 -25.90 -53.10
CA ALA A 17 0.90 -25.13 -52.01
C ALA A 17 1.32 -25.84 -50.72
N GLY A 18 2.38 -25.31 -50.08
CA GLY A 18 2.71 -25.61 -48.71
C GLY A 18 1.53 -25.18 -47.85
N ALA A 19 0.57 -26.08 -47.68
CA ALA A 19 -0.47 -26.01 -46.67
C ALA A 19 0.23 -26.05 -45.32
N GLY A 20 0.64 -24.87 -44.85
CA GLY A 20 1.10 -24.66 -43.49
C GLY A 20 0.01 -25.19 -42.58
N ARG A 21 0.26 -26.33 -41.94
CA ARG A 21 -0.59 -26.86 -40.89
C ARG A 21 -0.69 -25.78 -39.83
N GLY A 22 -1.81 -25.04 -39.83
CA GLY A 22 -2.17 -24.06 -38.82
C GLY A 22 -2.25 -24.78 -37.48
N GLY A 23 -1.13 -24.80 -36.77
CA GLY A 23 -1.07 -25.30 -35.40
C GLY A 23 -2.07 -24.53 -34.55
N ARG A 24 -3.02 -25.26 -33.96
CA ARG A 24 -4.09 -24.69 -33.14
C ARG A 24 -3.50 -23.85 -32.02
N ALA A 25 -3.94 -22.60 -31.88
CA ALA A 25 -3.68 -21.80 -30.70
C ALA A 25 -4.43 -22.44 -29.52
N ARG A 26 -3.75 -23.29 -28.74
CA ARG A 26 -4.26 -23.70 -27.43
C ARG A 26 -4.44 -22.41 -26.63
N HIS A 27 -5.65 -22.12 -26.13
CA HIS A 27 -5.86 -21.02 -25.21
C HIS A 27 -5.58 -21.53 -23.79
N PRO A 28 -4.38 -21.31 -23.23
CA PRO A 28 -4.02 -21.92 -21.96
C PRO A 28 -4.84 -21.29 -20.83
N VAL A 29 -5.72 -22.08 -20.22
CA VAL A 29 -6.38 -21.69 -18.97
C VAL A 29 -5.44 -21.97 -17.81
N ARG A 30 -5.27 -20.97 -16.93
CA ARG A 30 -4.38 -21.08 -15.77
C ARG A 30 -4.97 -22.03 -14.72
N ARG A 31 -4.12 -22.80 -14.05
CA ARG A 31 -4.50 -23.69 -12.95
C ARG A 31 -5.29 -22.94 -11.86
N GLY A 32 -6.37 -23.56 -11.38
CA GLY A 32 -7.24 -23.01 -10.34
C GLY A 32 -8.29 -22.00 -10.84
N SER A 33 -8.43 -21.80 -12.16
CA SER A 33 -9.53 -21.02 -12.73
C SER A 33 -10.85 -21.77 -12.56
N ARG A 34 -11.93 -21.05 -12.26
CA ARG A 34 -13.29 -21.60 -12.10
C ARG A 34 -14.19 -21.23 -13.29
N LEU A 35 -15.25 -22.00 -13.50
CA LEU A 35 -16.25 -21.70 -14.52
C LEU A 35 -17.05 -20.44 -14.11
N VAL A 36 -17.26 -19.53 -15.07
CA VAL A 36 -18.11 -18.34 -14.90
C VAL A 36 -19.52 -18.72 -14.49
N GLY A 37 -20.16 -17.92 -13.62
CA GLY A 37 -21.55 -18.13 -13.17
C GLY A 37 -21.72 -19.16 -12.05
N THR A 38 -20.79 -20.08 -11.86
CA THR A 38 -20.91 -21.15 -10.84
C THR A 38 -20.42 -20.77 -9.44
N CYS A 39 -19.29 -20.07 -9.32
CA CYS A 39 -18.62 -19.86 -8.02
C CYS A 39 -18.64 -18.40 -7.54
N GLU A 40 -19.12 -17.48 -8.36
CA GLU A 40 -18.95 -16.04 -8.15
C GLU A 40 -19.91 -15.49 -7.09
N GLY A 41 -21.15 -16.00 -7.06
CA GLY A 41 -22.17 -15.55 -6.11
C GLY A 41 -21.77 -15.75 -4.65
N ALA A 42 -21.07 -16.85 -4.33
CA ALA A 42 -20.53 -17.10 -3.00
C ALA A 42 -19.20 -16.34 -2.73
N TRP A 43 -18.51 -15.92 -3.79
CA TRP A 43 -17.23 -15.22 -3.69
C TRP A 43 -17.41 -13.73 -3.39
N TRP A 44 -18.32 -13.08 -4.11
CA TRP A 44 -18.65 -11.68 -3.90
C TRP A 44 -19.37 -11.51 -2.55
N ARG A 45 -19.02 -10.43 -1.86
CA ARG A 45 -19.62 -10.06 -0.59
C ARG A 45 -20.23 -8.69 -0.74
N ARG A 46 -21.44 -8.51 -0.23
CA ARG A 46 -22.05 -7.17 -0.16
C ARG A 46 -21.08 -6.26 0.58
N THR A 47 -20.96 -5.03 0.12
CA THR A 47 -20.02 -4.06 0.68
C THR A 47 -20.73 -2.71 0.71
N ASP A 48 -20.62 -2.00 1.84
CA ASP A 48 -21.22 -0.67 1.95
C ASP A 48 -20.25 0.44 1.51
N ARG A 49 -20.79 1.60 1.12
CA ARG A 49 -20.02 2.81 0.80
C ARG A 49 -19.10 3.22 1.95
N ALA A 50 -19.55 3.11 3.20
CA ALA A 50 -18.71 3.43 4.35
C ALA A 50 -17.56 2.43 4.52
N GLU A 51 -17.80 1.15 4.23
CA GLU A 51 -16.75 0.12 4.24
C GLU A 51 -15.72 0.35 3.13
N VAL A 52 -16.15 0.61 1.89
CA VAL A 52 -15.25 0.92 0.78
C VAL A 52 -14.39 2.15 1.10
N ARG A 53 -15.00 3.22 1.63
CA ARG A 53 -14.25 4.43 2.03
C ARG A 53 -13.23 4.13 3.13
N ARG A 54 -13.60 3.32 4.12
CA ARG A 54 -12.69 2.86 5.19
C ARG A 54 -11.53 2.06 4.60
N VAL A 55 -11.77 1.17 3.65
CA VAL A 55 -10.72 0.40 2.93
C VAL A 55 -9.75 1.35 2.21
N LEU A 56 -10.26 2.35 1.48
CA LEU A 56 -9.42 3.33 0.80
C LEU A 56 -8.55 4.15 1.76
N LEU A 57 -9.15 4.63 2.87
CA LEU A 57 -8.42 5.38 3.88
C LEU A 57 -7.33 4.51 4.54
N ALA A 58 -7.67 3.26 4.87
CA ALA A 58 -6.73 2.30 5.45
C ALA A 58 -5.56 2.01 4.50
N ALA A 59 -5.83 1.85 3.19
CA ALA A 59 -4.79 1.64 2.18
C ALA A 59 -3.83 2.83 2.06
N ARG A 60 -4.36 4.06 2.06
CA ARG A 60 -3.54 5.28 2.03
C ARG A 60 -2.66 5.41 3.28
N ARG A 61 -3.23 5.18 4.47
CA ARG A 61 -2.44 5.17 5.72
C ARG A 61 -1.41 4.05 5.75
N TYR A 62 -1.76 2.86 5.27
CA TYR A 62 -0.84 1.72 5.17
C TYR A 62 0.34 2.00 4.23
N ASP A 63 0.10 2.59 3.06
CA ASP A 63 1.18 2.97 2.16
C ASP A 63 2.09 4.03 2.77
N LEU A 64 1.51 5.03 3.45
CA LEU A 64 2.27 6.08 4.11
C LEU A 64 3.13 5.53 5.27
N ALA A 65 2.55 4.72 6.15
CA ALA A 65 3.24 4.13 7.30
C ALA A 65 4.36 3.17 6.87
N GLY A 66 4.20 2.47 5.75
CA GLY A 66 5.23 1.56 5.21
C GLY A 66 6.29 2.25 4.35
N ARG A 67 6.25 3.57 4.18
CA ARG A 67 7.21 4.31 3.35
C ARG A 67 8.56 4.41 4.03
N ARG A 68 9.60 3.88 3.38
CA ARG A 68 10.98 3.96 3.86
C ARG A 68 11.62 5.32 3.50
N PRO A 69 12.55 5.85 4.31
CA PRO A 69 13.35 7.02 3.96
C PRO A 69 14.01 6.86 2.59
N GLY A 70 14.01 7.93 1.78
CA GLY A 70 14.56 7.92 0.41
C GLY A 70 13.69 7.20 -0.63
N ARG A 71 12.53 6.63 -0.28
CA ARG A 71 11.60 6.01 -1.23
C ARG A 71 10.40 6.91 -1.47
N ARG A 72 10.07 7.13 -2.74
CA ARG A 72 8.90 7.95 -3.15
C ARG A 72 7.55 7.35 -2.72
N ASN A 73 7.48 6.01 -2.70
CA ASN A 73 6.25 5.26 -2.53
C ASN A 73 6.38 4.26 -1.38
N GLY A 74 5.26 3.94 -0.75
CA GLY A 74 5.16 2.86 0.21
C GLY A 74 5.06 1.47 -0.43
N PRO A 75 4.66 0.45 0.36
CA PRO A 75 4.56 -0.94 -0.09
C PRO A 75 3.50 -1.18 -1.17
N LEU A 76 2.45 -0.35 -1.27
CA LEU A 76 1.44 -0.48 -2.31
C LEU A 76 1.90 0.23 -3.58
N GLY A 77 2.33 1.48 -3.42
CA GLY A 77 2.69 2.36 -4.51
C GLY A 77 1.50 3.14 -5.08
N HIS A 78 1.83 4.25 -5.73
CA HIS A 78 0.82 5.17 -6.27
C HIS A 78 -0.18 4.51 -7.24
N VAL A 79 0.31 3.66 -8.16
CA VAL A 79 -0.56 2.94 -9.11
C VAL A 79 -1.51 1.97 -8.42
N ALA A 80 -1.09 1.34 -7.31
CA ALA A 80 -1.97 0.47 -6.54
C ALA A 80 -3.11 1.24 -5.88
N LEU A 81 -2.83 2.44 -5.37
CA LEU A 81 -3.87 3.32 -4.83
C LEU A 81 -4.86 3.77 -5.93
N GLU A 82 -4.36 4.14 -7.12
CA GLU A 82 -5.23 4.48 -8.27
C GLU A 82 -6.13 3.30 -8.70
N VAL A 83 -5.55 2.09 -8.78
CA VAL A 83 -6.31 0.88 -9.09
C VAL A 83 -7.37 0.64 -8.03
N LEU A 84 -7.02 0.76 -6.76
CA LEU A 84 -7.96 0.55 -5.66
C LEU A 84 -9.09 1.58 -5.67
N ASP A 85 -8.79 2.87 -5.89
CA ASP A 85 -9.79 3.93 -6.04
C ASP A 85 -10.75 3.64 -7.21
N LEU A 86 -10.23 3.17 -8.35
CA LEU A 86 -11.05 2.80 -9.50
C LEU A 86 -11.97 1.62 -9.19
N LEU A 87 -11.44 0.56 -8.58
CA LEU A 87 -12.21 -0.63 -8.20
C LEU A 87 -13.29 -0.30 -7.15
N ALA A 88 -12.96 0.57 -6.19
CA ALA A 88 -13.88 1.07 -5.18
C ALA A 88 -15.08 1.85 -5.77
N ASN A 89 -14.87 2.55 -6.88
CA ASN A 89 -15.94 3.24 -7.59
C ASN A 89 -16.78 2.30 -8.47
N LEU A 90 -16.22 1.17 -8.91
CA LEU A 90 -16.87 0.24 -9.82
C LEU A 90 -17.70 -0.85 -9.12
N VAL A 91 -17.36 -1.20 -7.87
CA VAL A 91 -18.01 -2.29 -7.16
C VAL A 91 -19.52 -2.06 -7.01
N ASP A 92 -20.32 -3.06 -7.42
CA ASP A 92 -21.74 -3.05 -7.10
C ASP A 92 -21.89 -3.34 -5.60
N ARG A 93 -22.20 -2.31 -4.82
CA ARG A 93 -22.34 -2.38 -3.36
C ARG A 93 -23.41 -3.37 -2.90
N ARG A 94 -24.47 -3.57 -3.70
CA ARG A 94 -25.58 -4.45 -3.32
C ARG A 94 -25.20 -5.92 -3.44
N THR A 95 -24.38 -6.28 -4.43
CA THR A 95 -24.03 -7.68 -4.73
C THR A 95 -22.58 -8.02 -4.42
N GLY A 96 -21.71 -7.02 -4.30
CA GLY A 96 -20.26 -7.17 -4.25
C GLY A 96 -19.62 -7.42 -5.60
N ARG A 97 -20.39 -7.41 -6.70
CA ARG A 97 -19.89 -7.77 -8.02
C ARG A 97 -18.83 -6.78 -8.49
N LEU A 98 -17.67 -7.31 -8.84
CA LEU A 98 -16.54 -6.56 -9.37
C LEU A 98 -15.72 -7.46 -10.29
N ASP A 99 -15.86 -7.28 -11.60
CA ASP A 99 -15.17 -8.08 -12.59
C ASP A 99 -14.65 -7.34 -13.84
N PRO A 100 -13.97 -6.18 -13.68
CA PRO A 100 -13.34 -5.49 -14.79
C PRO A 100 -12.27 -6.34 -15.48
N SER A 101 -12.12 -6.19 -16.80
CA SER A 101 -11.02 -6.83 -17.52
C SER A 101 -9.70 -6.08 -17.29
N LEU A 102 -8.57 -6.79 -17.38
CA LEU A 102 -7.24 -6.17 -17.26
C LEU A 102 -7.02 -5.10 -18.33
N ALA A 103 -7.49 -5.35 -19.56
CA ALA A 103 -7.41 -4.39 -20.66
C ALA A 103 -8.24 -3.13 -20.38
N TRP A 104 -9.42 -3.28 -19.77
CA TRP A 104 -10.25 -2.14 -19.36
C TRP A 104 -9.57 -1.32 -18.26
N LEU A 105 -8.97 -1.96 -17.25
CA LEU A 105 -8.20 -1.27 -16.21
C LEU A 105 -7.04 -0.47 -16.81
N MET A 106 -6.27 -1.08 -17.72
CA MET A 106 -5.18 -0.40 -18.44
C MET A 106 -5.71 0.82 -19.22
N GLY A 107 -6.80 0.66 -19.97
CA GLY A 107 -7.38 1.71 -20.79
C GLY A 107 -7.95 2.87 -19.97
N ARG A 108 -8.51 2.59 -18.79
CA ARG A 108 -9.09 3.60 -17.88
C ARG A 108 -8.02 4.34 -17.08
N LEU A 109 -7.00 3.63 -16.59
CA LEU A 109 -5.91 4.22 -15.79
C LEU A 109 -4.80 4.83 -16.64
N LYS A 110 -4.75 4.52 -17.94
CA LYS A 110 -3.65 4.90 -18.85
C LYS A 110 -2.29 4.42 -18.33
N ARG A 111 -2.26 3.20 -17.77
CA ARG A 111 -1.06 2.55 -17.22
C ARG A 111 -0.68 1.33 -18.04
N SER A 112 0.61 1.01 -18.06
CA SER A 112 1.11 -0.20 -18.72
C SER A 112 0.58 -1.45 -18.05
N LYS A 113 0.53 -2.56 -18.80
CA LYS A 113 0.12 -3.87 -18.29
C LYS A 113 0.91 -4.26 -17.04
N ASP A 114 2.22 -4.10 -17.07
CA ASP A 114 3.10 -4.48 -15.96
C ASP A 114 2.86 -3.64 -14.71
N ALA A 115 2.60 -2.33 -14.88
CA ALA A 115 2.26 -1.46 -13.75
C ALA A 115 0.95 -1.90 -13.09
N VAL A 116 -0.09 -2.20 -13.87
CA VAL A 116 -1.38 -2.68 -13.34
C VAL A 116 -1.24 -4.06 -12.71
N VAL A 117 -0.50 -4.99 -13.32
CA VAL A 117 -0.28 -6.33 -12.77
C VAL A 117 0.50 -6.27 -11.44
N ARG A 118 1.56 -5.45 -11.38
CA ARG A 118 2.33 -5.22 -10.14
C ARG A 118 1.45 -4.57 -9.06
N ALA A 119 0.66 -3.57 -9.42
CA ALA A 119 -0.27 -2.91 -8.51
C ALA A 119 -1.29 -3.89 -7.91
N LEU A 120 -1.94 -4.71 -8.75
CA LEU A 120 -2.85 -5.75 -8.28
C LEU A 120 -2.14 -6.75 -7.36
N ALA A 121 -0.93 -7.19 -7.72
CA ALA A 121 -0.13 -8.08 -6.88
C ALA A 121 0.19 -7.46 -5.52
N ASN A 122 0.63 -6.20 -5.47
CA ASN A 122 0.91 -5.49 -4.22
C ASN A 122 -0.34 -5.37 -3.34
N LEU A 123 -1.49 -5.01 -3.92
CA LEU A 123 -2.77 -4.94 -3.20
C LEU A 123 -3.15 -6.29 -2.59
N ARG A 124 -2.90 -7.39 -3.32
CA ARG A 124 -3.17 -8.74 -2.82
C ARG A 124 -2.22 -9.17 -1.73
N THR A 125 -0.94 -8.93 -1.90
CA THR A 125 0.06 -9.22 -0.86
C THR A 125 -0.22 -8.45 0.43
N ALA A 126 -0.70 -7.22 0.32
CA ALA A 126 -1.10 -6.41 1.47
C ALA A 126 -2.48 -6.78 2.05
N GLY A 127 -3.28 -7.57 1.33
CA GLY A 127 -4.60 -8.05 1.78
C GLY A 127 -5.76 -7.07 1.52
N PHE A 128 -5.58 -6.06 0.66
CA PHE A 128 -6.64 -5.13 0.26
C PHE A 128 -7.52 -5.66 -0.88
N LEU A 129 -7.01 -6.64 -1.63
CA LEU A 129 -7.65 -7.16 -2.83
C LEU A 129 -7.41 -8.66 -2.95
N ASP A 130 -8.48 -9.42 -3.17
CA ASP A 130 -8.38 -10.78 -3.67
C ASP A 130 -8.98 -10.89 -5.07
N TRP A 131 -8.60 -11.96 -5.80
CA TRP A 131 -9.25 -12.30 -7.05
C TRP A 131 -9.47 -13.80 -7.21
N LEU A 132 -10.57 -14.12 -7.89
CA LEU A 132 -10.92 -15.43 -8.39
C LEU A 132 -10.71 -15.45 -9.91
N ARG A 133 -9.83 -16.33 -10.38
CA ARG A 133 -9.60 -16.53 -11.82
C ARG A 133 -10.75 -17.32 -12.42
N ARG A 134 -11.14 -16.95 -13.64
CA ARG A 134 -12.31 -17.51 -14.31
C ARG A 134 -12.00 -17.97 -15.72
N TYR A 135 -12.78 -18.92 -16.22
CA TYR A 135 -12.80 -19.34 -17.60
C TYR A 135 -14.24 -19.54 -18.07
N GLU A 136 -14.44 -19.44 -19.38
CA GLU A 136 -15.72 -19.70 -20.03
C GLU A 136 -15.53 -20.66 -21.21
N PRO A 137 -16.53 -21.50 -21.53
CA PRO A 137 -16.51 -22.33 -22.73
C PRO A 137 -16.54 -21.43 -23.98
N THR A 138 -15.72 -21.76 -24.98
CA THR A 138 -15.63 -20.99 -26.22
C THR A 138 -16.81 -21.26 -27.16
N GLY A 139 -17.61 -22.32 -26.92
CA GLY A 139 -18.80 -22.66 -27.71
C GLY A 139 -18.53 -23.21 -29.11
N CYS A 140 -17.26 -23.35 -29.52
CA CYS A 140 -16.88 -23.94 -30.79
C CYS A 140 -17.08 -25.47 -30.78
N GLU A 141 -17.67 -25.99 -31.85
CA GLU A 141 -17.81 -27.42 -32.08
C GLU A 141 -16.46 -28.06 -32.43
N GLY A 142 -16.14 -29.21 -31.81
CA GLY A 142 -14.89 -29.94 -32.06
C GLY A 142 -14.53 -30.94 -30.96
N ARG A 143 -13.41 -31.65 -31.15
CA ARG A 143 -12.95 -32.69 -30.20
C ARG A 143 -12.37 -32.06 -28.91
N GLY A 144 -13.10 -32.18 -27.81
CA GLY A 144 -12.68 -31.84 -26.44
C GLY A 144 -13.17 -30.46 -25.95
N PRO A 145 -13.17 -30.21 -24.62
CA PRO A 145 -13.64 -28.94 -24.05
C PRO A 145 -12.79 -27.76 -24.52
N GLN A 146 -13.39 -26.86 -25.30
CA GLN A 146 -12.76 -25.61 -25.69
C GLN A 146 -13.12 -24.53 -24.66
N VAL A 147 -12.11 -24.05 -23.93
CA VAL A 147 -12.28 -23.03 -22.88
C VAL A 147 -11.33 -21.87 -23.13
N ARG A 148 -11.78 -20.66 -22.78
CA ARG A 148 -10.95 -19.45 -22.81
C ARG A 148 -10.93 -18.77 -21.45
N GLN A 149 -9.80 -18.15 -21.13
CA GLN A 149 -9.68 -17.36 -19.91
C GLN A 149 -10.48 -16.06 -20.07
N THR A 150 -11.22 -15.69 -19.01
CA THR A 150 -12.05 -14.48 -18.98
C THR A 150 -11.58 -13.51 -17.88
N SER A 151 -12.29 -12.39 -17.70
CA SER A 151 -11.97 -11.42 -16.65
C SER A 151 -12.01 -12.08 -15.27
N SER A 152 -11.11 -11.68 -14.38
CA SER A 152 -11.12 -12.20 -13.01
C SER A 152 -12.20 -11.49 -12.19
N ALA A 153 -12.76 -12.18 -11.22
CA ALA A 153 -13.65 -11.58 -10.22
C ALA A 153 -12.79 -11.07 -9.06
N TYR A 154 -12.88 -9.78 -8.75
CA TYR A 154 -12.14 -9.14 -7.68
C TYR A 154 -13.00 -9.00 -6.43
N ARG A 155 -12.36 -8.89 -5.28
CA ARG A 155 -13.01 -8.61 -4.00
C ARG A 155 -12.14 -7.68 -3.19
N LEU A 156 -12.72 -6.59 -2.69
CA LEU A 156 -12.05 -5.68 -1.75
C LEU A 156 -12.12 -6.26 -0.35
N SER A 157 -11.07 -6.06 0.43
CA SER A 157 -11.01 -6.50 1.83
C SER A 157 -10.24 -5.51 2.67
N MET A 158 -10.58 -5.45 3.96
CA MET A 158 -9.80 -4.70 4.94
C MET A 158 -8.90 -5.67 5.72
N PRO A 159 -7.56 -5.60 5.55
CA PRO A 159 -6.65 -6.43 6.32
C PRO A 159 -6.56 -5.91 7.77
N PRO A 160 -6.48 -6.78 8.79
CA PRO A 160 -6.44 -6.36 10.21
C PRO A 160 -5.30 -5.40 10.53
N ARG A 161 -4.14 -5.57 9.88
CA ARG A 161 -2.98 -4.68 10.04
C ARG A 161 -3.31 -3.25 9.63
N ALA A 162 -4.05 -3.05 8.54
CA ALA A 162 -4.45 -1.73 8.09
C ALA A 162 -5.63 -1.17 8.89
N ALA A 163 -6.52 -2.04 9.41
CA ALA A 163 -7.59 -1.62 10.30
C ALA A 163 -7.07 -0.94 11.57
N ARG A 164 -5.97 -1.45 12.15
CA ARG A 164 -5.30 -0.83 13.32
C ARG A 164 -4.85 0.60 13.03
N LEU A 165 -4.37 0.87 11.82
CA LEU A 165 -3.96 2.22 11.41
C LEU A 165 -5.13 3.22 11.30
N LEU A 166 -6.38 2.75 11.28
CA LEU A 166 -7.55 3.63 11.30
C LEU A 166 -7.92 4.06 12.72
N ILE A 167 -7.85 3.12 13.67
CA ILE A 167 -8.33 3.28 15.05
C ILE A 167 -7.29 4.04 15.91
N GLY A 168 -6.04 4.11 15.44
CA GLY A 168 -4.91 4.60 16.23
C GLY A 168 -4.25 3.45 16.98
N GLU A 169 -3.09 3.72 17.56
CA GLU A 169 -2.47 2.77 18.49
C GLU A 169 -3.39 2.66 19.72
N PRO A 170 -3.77 1.46 20.17
CA PRO A 170 -4.55 1.34 21.39
C PRO A 170 -3.80 2.03 22.53
N PRO A 171 -4.51 2.70 23.46
CA PRO A 171 -3.86 3.31 24.61
C PRO A 171 -3.04 2.24 25.34
N LEU A 172 -1.89 2.65 25.89
CA LEU A 172 -1.14 1.76 26.77
C LEU A 172 -2.04 1.33 27.93
N PRO A 173 -1.92 0.09 28.42
CA PRO A 173 -2.54 -0.31 29.68
C PRO A 173 -2.24 0.69 30.80
N ASP A 174 -3.22 0.94 31.68
CA ASP A 174 -3.12 2.00 32.70
C ASP A 174 -1.90 1.81 33.62
N ASP A 175 -1.54 0.57 33.94
CA ASP A 175 -0.34 0.20 34.69
C ASP A 175 0.94 0.62 33.96
N VAL A 176 1.04 0.34 32.67
CA VAL A 176 2.22 0.73 31.87
C VAL A 176 2.28 2.25 31.68
N ALA A 177 1.14 2.91 31.53
CA ALA A 177 1.08 4.36 31.44
C ALA A 177 1.53 5.03 32.74
N GLN A 178 1.09 4.51 33.90
CA GLN A 178 1.50 4.99 35.21
C GLN A 178 3.00 4.78 35.45
N ASP A 179 3.53 3.59 35.14
CA ASP A 179 4.97 3.30 35.25
C ASP A 179 5.85 4.27 34.45
N LEU A 180 5.40 4.67 33.26
CA LEU A 180 6.12 5.65 32.42
C LEU A 180 6.04 7.05 33.00
N GLU A 181 4.89 7.43 33.56
CA GLU A 181 4.70 8.71 34.22
C GLU A 181 5.54 8.81 35.49
N ASP A 182 5.53 7.78 36.33
CA ASP A 182 6.31 7.69 37.56
C ASP A 182 7.81 7.79 37.24
N ARG A 183 8.30 7.03 36.26
CA ARG A 183 9.71 7.14 35.80
C ARG A 183 10.04 8.54 35.31
N ARG A 184 9.12 9.20 34.60
CA ARG A 184 9.34 10.57 34.12
C ARG A 184 9.40 11.55 35.28
N GLN A 185 8.55 11.37 36.29
CA GLN A 185 8.54 12.18 37.51
C GLN A 185 9.80 11.97 38.33
N ASP A 186 10.26 10.72 38.48
CA ASP A 186 11.52 10.38 39.16
C ASP A 186 12.70 11.06 38.47
N LEU A 187 12.80 10.95 37.14
CA LEU A 187 13.85 11.61 36.36
C LEU A 187 13.76 13.15 36.48
N ALA A 188 12.55 13.72 36.48
CA ALA A 188 12.35 15.14 36.65
C ALA A 188 12.76 15.62 38.05
N ALA A 189 12.45 14.84 39.09
CA ALA A 189 12.84 15.13 40.47
C ALA A 189 14.36 15.07 40.64
N VAL A 190 15.02 14.07 40.07
CA VAL A 190 16.49 13.99 40.02
C VAL A 190 17.06 15.23 39.34
N LYS A 191 16.55 15.58 38.14
CA LYS A 191 17.01 16.77 37.38
C LYS A 191 16.79 18.08 38.14
N ALA A 192 15.69 18.23 38.88
CA ALA A 192 15.40 19.42 39.67
C ALA A 192 16.36 19.61 40.86
N GLY A 193 16.98 18.53 41.35
CA GLY A 193 17.96 18.56 42.44
C GLY A 193 19.40 18.81 41.99
N LEU A 194 19.69 18.74 40.69
CA LEU A 194 21.04 18.93 40.15
C LEU A 194 21.45 20.41 40.14
N GLY A 195 22.76 20.66 40.29
CA GLY A 195 23.33 21.98 40.00
C GLY A 195 23.15 22.34 38.52
N LEU A 196 23.12 23.65 38.18
CA LEU A 196 23.00 24.12 36.79
C LEU A 196 24.14 23.58 35.92
N ASP A 197 25.28 23.32 36.53
CA ASP A 197 26.46 22.75 35.90
C ASP A 197 26.33 21.25 35.62
N GLU A 198 25.83 20.49 36.59
CA GLU A 198 25.54 19.05 36.44
C GLU A 198 24.37 18.81 35.47
N LEU A 199 23.33 19.64 35.55
CA LEU A 199 22.16 19.59 34.65
C LEU A 199 22.58 19.79 33.19
N ALA A 200 23.53 20.69 32.93
CA ALA A 200 24.05 20.93 31.58
C ALA A 200 24.72 19.70 30.97
N VAL A 201 25.43 18.91 31.79
CA VAL A 201 26.07 17.66 31.35
C VAL A 201 25.03 16.56 31.12
N VAL A 202 23.96 16.50 31.94
CA VAL A 202 22.91 15.48 31.83
C VAL A 202 21.96 15.72 30.64
N GLU A 203 21.68 16.97 30.27
CA GLU A 203 20.77 17.30 29.15
C GLU A 203 21.45 17.32 27.79
N VAL A 204 22.74 17.68 27.73
CA VAL A 204 23.46 17.96 26.47
C VAL A 204 24.63 16.99 26.23
N ASP A 205 24.86 16.05 27.15
CA ASP A 205 26.02 15.15 27.22
C ASP A 205 27.36 15.88 27.47
N ASP A 206 28.44 15.14 27.80
CA ASP A 206 29.79 15.68 28.09
C ASP A 206 30.58 16.13 26.83
N GLY A 207 29.87 16.70 25.86
CA GLY A 207 30.45 17.29 24.65
C GLY A 207 31.02 18.69 24.89
N PRO A 208 31.66 19.29 23.87
CA PRO A 208 32.19 20.67 23.95
C PRO A 208 31.12 21.70 24.37
N LEU A 209 29.88 21.54 23.91
CA LEU A 209 28.76 22.41 24.27
C LEU A 209 28.31 22.19 25.72
N GLY A 210 28.17 20.92 26.15
CA GLY A 210 27.80 20.57 27.52
C GLY A 210 28.79 21.13 28.54
N ARG A 211 30.10 21.03 28.26
CA ARG A 211 31.15 21.62 29.11
C ARG A 211 31.10 23.15 29.17
N ALA A 212 30.81 23.81 28.05
CA ALA A 212 30.66 25.26 28.01
C ALA A 212 29.45 25.72 28.83
N LEU A 213 28.32 25.02 28.70
CA LEU A 213 27.10 25.27 29.49
C LEU A 213 27.31 24.96 30.97
N ALA A 214 28.06 23.90 31.30
CA ALA A 214 28.39 23.57 32.68
C ALA A 214 29.25 24.65 33.33
N SER A 215 30.25 25.17 32.59
CA SER A 215 31.07 26.30 33.05
C SER A 215 30.25 27.57 33.27
N LEU A 216 29.29 27.85 32.38
CA LEU A 216 28.37 28.97 32.55
C LEU A 216 27.47 28.78 33.78
N GLY A 217 26.92 27.58 33.96
CA GLY A 217 26.08 27.21 35.10
C GLY A 217 26.76 27.45 36.44
N ARG A 218 28.03 27.03 36.59
CA ARG A 218 28.83 27.29 37.80
C ARG A 218 28.94 28.78 38.11
N HIS A 219 29.30 29.59 37.13
CA HIS A 219 29.46 31.03 37.34
C HIS A 219 28.15 31.74 37.68
N VAL A 220 27.02 31.30 37.12
CA VAL A 220 25.70 31.82 37.48
C VAL A 220 25.36 31.48 38.93
N GLN A 221 25.59 30.23 39.36
CA GLN A 221 25.34 29.81 40.74
C GLN A 221 26.23 30.53 41.76
N GLU A 222 27.52 30.69 41.47
CA GLU A 222 28.45 31.44 42.32
C GLU A 222 27.97 32.88 42.51
N ARG A 223 27.56 33.54 41.43
CA ARG A 223 27.06 34.92 41.44
C ARG A 223 25.77 35.07 42.24
N GLU A 224 24.79 34.19 42.04
CA GLU A 224 23.52 34.26 42.76
C GLU A 224 23.71 33.97 44.26
N SER A 225 24.63 33.06 44.60
CA SER A 225 24.96 32.74 45.99
C SER A 225 25.61 33.92 46.71
N ALA A 226 26.52 34.64 46.04
CA ALA A 226 27.17 35.84 46.58
C ALA A 226 26.18 37.01 46.75
N SER A 227 25.30 37.25 45.78
CA SER A 227 24.25 38.27 45.88
C SER A 227 23.28 37.99 47.04
N ARG A 228 22.94 36.71 47.25
CA ARG A 228 22.01 36.29 48.30
C ARG A 228 22.59 36.40 49.72
N SER A 229 23.91 36.27 49.88
CA SER A 229 24.58 36.47 51.18
C SER A 229 24.66 37.97 51.53
N GLU A 230 24.97 38.83 50.55
CA GLU A 230 25.01 40.30 50.73
C GLU A 230 23.65 40.89 51.12
N TYR A 231 22.56 40.37 50.56
CA TYR A 231 21.20 40.82 50.88
C TYR A 231 20.79 40.43 52.32
N LYS A 232 21.13 39.22 52.78
CA LYS A 232 20.86 38.79 54.16
C LYS A 232 21.61 39.65 55.18
N SER A 233 22.86 40.04 54.91
CA SER A 233 23.61 40.92 55.81
C SER A 233 23.06 42.36 55.89
N THR A 234 22.28 42.79 54.90
CA THR A 234 21.70 44.14 54.85
C THR A 234 20.38 44.23 55.63
N ILE A 235 19.64 43.12 55.77
CA ILE A 235 18.34 43.08 56.47
C ILE A 235 18.48 43.01 58.00
N TYR A 236 19.63 42.56 58.53
CA TYR A 236 19.89 42.46 59.98
C TYR A 236 20.64 43.68 60.57
N LYS A 237 20.56 44.84 59.93
CA LYS A 237 21.04 46.13 60.48
C LYS A 237 19.88 47.07 60.69
#